data_AF-A0A7V2KTB6-F1
#
_entry.id   AF-A0A7V2KTB6-F1
#
_cell.length_a   1.000
_cell.length_b   1.000
_cell.length_c   1.000
_cell.angle_alpha   90.00
_cell.angle_beta   90.00
_cell.angle_gamma   90.00
#
_symmetry.space_group_name_H-M   'P 1'
#
loop_
_entity.id
_entity.type
_entity.pdbx_description
1 polymer ?
#
loop_
_entity_poly.entity_id
_entity_poly.type
_entity_poly.pdbx_seq_one_letter_code
_entity_poly.pdbx_strand_id
1 'polypeptide(L)'
;MEGNLGRFKVDLERLSKLSDTILADLADEATGKKVKTGDPKPGLMFRVSYQRWYSEAHEVIRQILPTRLQEFETLYYGSDKRKELNVITYAIKDWLLGIGAKVDIRGEKYFDDVGATYMRFQTQVEILNSAKLRFESSLFEVRQIL
;
A
#
# COMPACT_ATOMS: atom_id res chain seq x y z
N MET A 1 5.61 15.22 26.62
CA MET A 1 5.56 15.43 25.16
C MET A 1 6.50 14.50 24.38
N GLU A 2 7.64 14.07 24.94
CA GLU A 2 8.60 13.17 24.26
C GLU A 2 8.04 11.77 23.91
N GLY A 3 7.09 11.24 24.70
CA GLY A 3 6.55 9.88 24.50
C GLY A 3 5.80 9.67 23.18
N ASN A 4 5.11 10.69 22.65
CA ASN A 4 4.35 10.54 21.40
C ASN A 4 5.26 10.59 20.16
N LEU A 5 6.28 11.47 20.15
CA LEU A 5 7.21 11.59 19.01
C LEU A 5 8.06 10.33 18.83
N GLY A 6 8.56 9.75 19.93
CA GLY A 6 9.29 8.49 19.90
C GLY A 6 8.44 7.35 19.35
N ARG A 7 7.17 7.28 19.76
CA ARG A 7 6.20 6.30 19.24
C ARG A 7 5.96 6.45 17.74
N PHE A 8 5.76 7.67 17.23
CA PHE A 8 5.58 7.90 15.78
C PHE A 8 6.76 7.41 14.95
N LYS A 9 7.98 7.64 15.41
CA LYS A 9 9.18 7.13 14.72
C LYS A 9 9.19 5.60 14.66
N VAL A 10 8.87 4.93 15.76
CA VAL A 10 8.79 3.47 15.82
C VAL A 10 7.70 2.93 14.90
N ASP A 11 6.53 3.57 14.90
CA ASP A 11 5.42 3.19 14.03
C ASP A 11 5.74 3.37 12.54
N LEU A 12 6.36 4.50 12.15
CA LEU A 12 6.82 4.74 10.78
C LEU A 12 7.85 3.71 10.30
N GLU A 13 8.84 3.39 11.13
CA GLU A 13 9.84 2.35 10.85
C GLU A 13 9.19 0.97 10.67
N ARG A 14 8.26 0.61 11.55
CA ARG A 14 7.55 -0.66 11.49
C ARG A 14 6.66 -0.74 10.23
N LEU A 15 5.94 0.34 9.91
CA LEU A 15 5.10 0.39 8.72
C LEU A 15 5.93 0.29 7.44
N SER A 16 7.08 0.96 7.37
CA SER A 16 8.00 0.88 6.24
C SER A 16 8.51 -0.56 6.01
N LYS A 17 8.95 -1.26 7.07
CA LYS A 17 9.37 -2.67 6.96
C LYS A 17 8.23 -3.61 6.54
N LEU A 18 7.02 -3.36 7.05
CA LEU A 18 5.84 -4.11 6.66
C LEU A 18 5.48 -3.85 5.19
N SER A 19 5.61 -2.61 4.71
CA SER A 19 5.44 -2.26 3.29
C SER A 19 6.36 -3.08 2.39
N ASP A 20 7.65 -3.15 2.72
CA ASP A 20 8.64 -3.90 1.93
C ASP A 20 8.28 -5.39 1.85
N THR A 21 7.84 -5.96 2.97
CA THR A 21 7.39 -7.36 3.05
C THR A 21 6.17 -7.60 2.16
N ILE A 22 5.20 -6.69 2.20
CA ILE A 22 3.97 -6.79 1.40
C ILE A 22 4.27 -6.58 -0.09
N LEU A 23 5.15 -5.64 -0.46
CA LEU A 23 5.57 -5.42 -1.84
C LEU A 23 6.30 -6.65 -2.41
N ALA A 24 7.17 -7.27 -1.62
CA ALA A 24 7.85 -8.50 -2.02
C ALA A 24 6.86 -9.65 -2.27
N ASP A 25 5.84 -9.80 -1.42
CA ASP A 25 4.78 -10.80 -1.60
C ASP A 25 3.97 -10.59 -2.89
N LEU A 26 3.60 -9.34 -3.19
CA LEU A 26 2.93 -9.02 -4.46
C LEU A 26 3.83 -9.24 -5.68
N ALA A 27 5.12 -8.94 -5.57
CA ALA A 27 6.08 -9.19 -6.65
C ALA A 27 6.26 -10.71 -6.91
N ASP A 28 6.31 -11.51 -5.84
CA ASP A 28 6.33 -12.97 -5.93
C ASP A 28 5.04 -13.49 -6.61
N GLU A 29 3.88 -12.89 -6.33
CA GLU A 29 2.62 -13.24 -6.98
C GLU A 29 2.60 -12.85 -8.47
N ALA A 30 3.04 -11.63 -8.79
CA ALA A 30 3.09 -11.11 -10.16
C ALA A 30 4.00 -11.95 -11.06
N THR A 31 5.11 -12.44 -10.51
CA THR A 31 6.07 -13.29 -11.24
C THR A 31 5.66 -14.77 -11.28
N GLY A 32 4.55 -15.15 -10.63
CA GLY A 32 4.10 -16.53 -10.55
C GLY A 32 5.12 -17.43 -9.85
N LYS A 33 5.87 -16.90 -8.87
CA LYS A 33 6.92 -17.62 -8.17
C LYS A 33 6.41 -18.93 -7.58
N LYS A 34 7.07 -20.02 -7.93
CA LYS A 34 6.78 -21.34 -7.34
C LYS A 34 7.37 -21.42 -5.93
N VAL A 35 6.53 -21.72 -4.96
CA VAL A 35 6.92 -21.93 -3.56
C VAL A 35 6.92 -23.42 -3.22
N LYS A 36 7.69 -23.82 -2.19
CA LYS A 36 7.74 -25.23 -1.78
C LYS A 36 6.44 -25.60 -1.06
N THR A 37 6.18 -26.90 -0.97
CA THR A 37 5.02 -27.40 -0.21
C THR A 37 5.19 -27.02 1.27
N GLY A 38 4.19 -26.31 1.82
CA GLY A 38 4.21 -25.80 3.20
C GLY A 38 4.56 -24.32 3.35
N ASP A 39 5.15 -23.70 2.31
CA ASP A 39 5.38 -22.26 2.30
C ASP A 39 4.08 -21.50 2.01
N PRO A 40 3.90 -20.28 2.55
CA PRO A 40 2.79 -19.41 2.19
C PRO A 40 2.73 -19.18 0.67
N LYS A 41 1.52 -19.24 0.11
CA LYS A 41 1.29 -18.89 -1.29
C LYS A 41 1.59 -17.40 -1.50
N PRO A 42 2.28 -17.00 -2.59
CA PRO A 42 2.45 -15.60 -2.94
C PRO A 42 1.10 -14.87 -3.01
N GLY A 43 1.06 -13.64 -2.52
CA GLY A 43 -0.15 -12.81 -2.42
C GLY A 43 -0.93 -12.98 -1.13
N LEU A 44 -0.62 -14.01 -0.33
CA LEU A 44 -1.32 -14.26 0.93
C LEU A 44 -0.96 -13.20 1.98
N MET A 45 0.31 -12.79 2.05
CA MET A 45 0.76 -11.80 3.03
C MET A 45 0.10 -10.45 2.78
N PHE A 46 -0.06 -10.05 1.52
CA PHE A 46 -0.81 -8.86 1.13
C PHE A 46 -2.24 -8.92 1.69
N ARG A 47 -2.98 -10.00 1.41
CA ARG A 47 -4.40 -10.12 1.79
C ARG A 47 -4.62 -10.06 3.30
N VAL A 48 -3.72 -10.63 4.10
CA VAL A 48 -3.87 -10.68 5.56
C VAL A 48 -3.33 -9.44 6.27
N SER A 49 -2.34 -8.76 5.69
CA SER A 49 -1.64 -7.65 6.35
C SER A 49 -2.09 -6.27 5.90
N TYR A 50 -2.62 -6.15 4.67
CA TYR A 50 -2.93 -4.86 4.05
C TYR A 50 -3.90 -4.02 4.89
N GLN A 51 -4.99 -4.59 5.39
CA GLN A 51 -6.01 -3.81 6.11
C GLN A 51 -5.44 -3.19 7.40
N ARG A 52 -4.64 -3.95 8.15
CA ARG A 52 -3.95 -3.44 9.33
C ARG A 52 -2.95 -2.34 8.95
N TRP A 53 -2.12 -2.60 7.95
CA TRP A 53 -1.15 -1.63 7.45
C TRP A 53 -1.83 -0.33 7.00
N TYR A 54 -2.93 -0.43 6.25
CA TYR A 54 -3.67 0.70 5.70
C TYR A 54 -4.25 1.56 6.82
N SER A 55 -4.92 0.98 7.82
CA SER A 55 -5.50 1.75 8.92
C SER A 55 -4.44 2.53 9.71
N GLU A 56 -3.31 1.90 9.99
CA GLU A 56 -2.21 2.53 10.73
C GLU A 56 -1.49 3.60 9.89
N ALA A 57 -1.20 3.30 8.61
CA ALA A 57 -0.57 4.25 7.68
C ALA A 57 -1.45 5.46 7.38
N HIS A 58 -2.76 5.24 7.22
CA HIS A 58 -3.75 6.30 6.99
C HIS A 58 -3.72 7.34 8.12
N GLU A 59 -3.73 6.88 9.38
CA GLU A 59 -3.73 7.78 10.53
C GLU A 59 -2.41 8.58 10.62
N VAL A 60 -1.28 7.94 10.32
CA VAL A 60 0.03 8.60 10.24
C VAL A 60 0.04 9.68 9.15
N ILE A 61 -0.43 9.36 7.95
CA ILE A 61 -0.48 10.30 6.82
C ILE A 61 -1.44 11.45 7.12
N ARG A 62 -2.59 11.18 7.74
CA ARG A 62 -3.57 12.20 8.16
C ARG A 62 -2.94 13.24 9.10
N GLN A 63 -2.05 12.81 9.99
CA GLN A 63 -1.40 13.71 10.96
C GLN A 63 -0.17 14.42 10.38
N ILE A 64 0.63 13.74 9.55
CA ILE A 64 1.96 14.23 9.14
C ILE A 64 1.94 14.87 7.75
N LEU A 65 1.13 14.32 6.83
CA LEU A 65 1.08 14.73 5.43
C LEU A 65 -0.36 14.77 4.88
N PRO A 66 -1.26 15.57 5.50
CA PRO A 66 -2.69 15.58 5.16
C PRO A 66 -2.98 15.93 3.70
N THR A 67 -2.10 16.71 3.06
CA THR A 67 -2.21 17.10 1.65
C THR A 67 -2.16 15.91 0.68
N ARG A 68 -1.64 14.75 1.11
CA ARG A 68 -1.55 13.53 0.31
C ARG A 68 -2.60 12.47 0.70
N LEU A 69 -3.42 12.73 1.73
CA LEU A 69 -4.36 11.75 2.26
C LEU A 69 -5.39 11.31 1.22
N GLN A 70 -5.95 12.26 0.47
CA GLN A 70 -6.97 11.94 -0.53
C GLN A 70 -6.43 11.07 -1.68
N GLU A 71 -5.18 11.29 -2.09
CA GLU A 71 -4.54 10.41 -3.08
C GLU A 71 -4.32 9.01 -2.51
N PHE A 72 -3.83 8.92 -1.27
CA PHE A 72 -3.65 7.65 -0.57
C PHE A 72 -4.94 6.83 -0.50
N GLU A 73 -6.07 7.47 -0.16
CA GLU A 73 -7.39 6.83 -0.12
C GLU A 73 -7.89 6.43 -1.51
N THR A 74 -7.68 7.28 -2.52
CA THR A 74 -8.13 7.02 -3.90
C THR A 74 -7.46 5.78 -4.49
N LEU A 75 -6.21 5.50 -4.14
CA LEU A 75 -5.50 4.28 -4.57
C LEU A 75 -6.17 3.00 -4.03
N TYR A 76 -6.79 3.08 -2.85
CA TYR A 76 -7.54 1.98 -2.24
C TYR A 76 -8.97 1.87 -2.78
N TYR A 77 -9.75 2.95 -2.69
CA TYR A 77 -11.17 2.94 -3.03
C TYR A 77 -11.44 2.95 -4.54
N GLY A 78 -10.53 3.52 -5.32
CA GLY A 78 -10.77 3.83 -6.72
C GLY A 78 -11.76 4.98 -6.89
N SER A 79 -12.36 5.07 -8.08
CA SER A 79 -13.40 6.06 -8.39
C SER A 79 -14.80 5.49 -8.19
N ASP A 80 -15.62 6.14 -7.38
CA ASP A 80 -17.02 5.78 -7.14
C ASP A 80 -17.90 5.87 -8.40
N LYS A 81 -17.47 6.61 -9.43
CA LYS A 81 -18.22 6.83 -10.67
C LYS A 81 -17.71 5.99 -11.85
N ARG A 82 -16.96 4.92 -11.59
CA ARG A 82 -16.41 4.07 -12.65
C ARG A 82 -17.54 3.39 -13.45
N LYS A 83 -17.46 3.49 -14.78
CA LYS A 83 -18.39 2.84 -15.71
C LYS A 83 -17.97 1.42 -16.08
N GLU A 84 -16.67 1.18 -16.06
CA GLU A 84 -16.05 -0.09 -16.44
C GLU A 84 -14.84 -0.39 -15.56
N LEU A 85 -14.50 -1.67 -15.44
CA LEU A 85 -13.29 -2.14 -14.76
C LEU A 85 -12.20 -2.36 -15.82
N ASN A 86 -11.19 -1.49 -15.80
CA ASN A 86 -10.01 -1.57 -16.65
C ASN A 86 -8.77 -1.22 -15.82
N VAL A 87 -7.57 -1.29 -16.40
CA VAL A 87 -6.31 -1.03 -15.68
C VAL A 87 -6.25 0.34 -14.99
N ILE A 88 -6.99 1.35 -15.49
CA ILE A 88 -7.02 2.71 -14.93
C ILE A 88 -8.00 2.77 -13.75
N THR A 89 -9.20 2.20 -13.89
CA THR A 89 -10.28 2.26 -12.89
C THR A 89 -10.21 1.17 -11.83
N TYR A 90 -9.32 0.18 -12.01
CA TYR A 90 -8.99 -0.83 -11.03
C TYR A 90 -8.45 -0.18 -9.74
N ALA A 91 -8.69 -0.79 -8.59
CA ALA A 91 -8.22 -0.29 -7.29
C ALA A 91 -7.78 -1.45 -6.39
N ILE A 92 -7.04 -1.15 -5.32
CA ILE A 92 -6.57 -2.20 -4.39
C ILE A 92 -7.76 -2.94 -3.75
N LYS A 93 -8.86 -2.23 -3.47
CA LYS A 93 -10.09 -2.84 -2.95
C LYS A 93 -10.64 -3.95 -3.86
N ASP A 94 -10.53 -3.81 -5.17
CA ASP A 94 -11.02 -4.83 -6.11
C ASP A 94 -10.28 -6.16 -5.90
N TRP A 95 -8.95 -6.09 -5.82
CA TRP A 95 -8.09 -7.24 -5.57
C TRP A 95 -8.41 -7.95 -4.25
N LEU A 96 -8.62 -7.17 -3.19
CA LEU A 96 -8.97 -7.70 -1.87
C LEU A 96 -10.34 -8.36 -1.84
N LEU A 97 -11.28 -7.90 -2.67
CA LEU A 97 -12.59 -8.50 -2.85
C LEU A 97 -12.59 -9.67 -3.85
N GLY A 98 -11.43 -10.03 -4.40
CA GLY A 98 -11.31 -11.11 -5.39
C GLY A 98 -11.86 -10.74 -6.78
N ILE A 99 -12.06 -9.45 -7.04
CA ILE A 99 -12.49 -8.94 -8.34
C ILE A 99 -11.24 -8.75 -9.19
N GLY A 100 -11.08 -9.58 -10.23
CA GLY A 100 -9.93 -9.51 -11.14
C GLY A 100 -10.28 -8.96 -12.52
N ALA A 101 -9.27 -8.91 -13.39
CA ALA A 101 -9.49 -8.60 -14.80
C ALA A 101 -10.41 -9.64 -15.44
N LYS A 102 -11.23 -9.20 -16.40
CA LYS A 102 -11.97 -10.12 -17.27
C LYS A 102 -10.97 -10.99 -18.04
N VAL A 103 -11.42 -12.17 -18.46
CA VAL A 103 -10.66 -13.05 -19.36
C VAL A 103 -11.33 -13.12 -20.71
N ASP A 104 -10.54 -13.26 -21.76
CA ASP A 104 -11.03 -13.50 -23.12
C ASP A 104 -11.39 -14.99 -23.33
N ILE A 105 -11.76 -15.35 -24.56
CA ILE A 105 -12.12 -16.74 -24.91
C ILE A 105 -10.95 -17.72 -24.83
N ARG A 106 -9.70 -17.23 -24.77
CA ARG A 106 -8.47 -18.02 -24.64
C ARG A 106 -8.04 -18.14 -23.17
N GLY A 107 -8.74 -17.46 -22.26
CA GLY A 107 -8.40 -17.42 -20.85
C GLY A 107 -7.37 -16.33 -20.49
N GLU A 108 -7.01 -15.47 -21.44
CA GLU A 108 -6.05 -14.39 -21.21
C GLU A 108 -6.73 -13.19 -20.55
N LYS A 109 -6.07 -12.62 -19.53
CA LYS A 109 -6.61 -11.45 -18.83
C LYS A 109 -6.49 -10.21 -19.72
N TYR A 110 -7.53 -9.38 -19.73
CA TYR A 110 -7.52 -8.10 -20.45
C TYR A 110 -6.48 -7.10 -19.89
N PHE A 111 -6.07 -7.27 -18.63
CA PHE A 111 -4.95 -6.54 -18.01
C PHE A 111 -4.38 -7.33 -16.83
N ASP A 112 -3.15 -7.00 -16.44
CA ASP A 112 -2.50 -7.53 -15.24
C ASP A 112 -3.06 -6.86 -13.97
N ASP A 113 -3.96 -7.56 -13.29
CA ASP A 113 -4.60 -7.12 -12.05
C ASP A 113 -3.67 -7.19 -10.83
N VAL A 114 -2.68 -8.09 -10.82
CA VAL A 114 -1.65 -8.15 -9.77
C VAL A 114 -0.72 -6.94 -9.92
N GLY A 115 -0.20 -6.70 -11.12
CA GLY A 115 0.64 -5.55 -11.42
C GLY A 115 -0.07 -4.22 -11.15
N ALA A 116 -1.35 -4.12 -11.52
CA ALA A 116 -2.17 -2.96 -11.20
C ALA A 116 -2.31 -2.72 -9.68
N THR A 117 -2.43 -3.79 -8.88
CA THR A 117 -2.46 -3.73 -7.41
C THR A 117 -1.11 -3.30 -6.85
N TYR A 118 -0.03 -3.91 -7.33
CA TYR A 118 1.34 -3.61 -6.95
C TYR A 118 1.66 -2.12 -7.12
N MET A 119 1.41 -1.56 -8.31
CA MET A 119 1.73 -0.15 -8.60
C MET A 119 0.97 0.82 -7.68
N ARG A 120 -0.29 0.52 -7.37
CA ARG A 120 -1.11 1.35 -6.47
C ARG A 120 -0.62 1.27 -5.03
N PHE A 121 -0.33 0.05 -4.57
CA PHE A 121 0.22 -0.14 -3.23
C PHE A 121 1.59 0.50 -3.10
N GLN A 122 2.48 0.35 -4.09
CA GLN A 122 3.77 1.02 -4.14
C GLN A 122 3.61 2.54 -4.02
N THR A 123 2.63 3.14 -4.70
CA THR A 123 2.36 4.58 -4.58
C THR A 123 1.88 4.96 -3.17
N GLN A 124 1.05 4.13 -2.52
CA GLN A 124 0.69 4.33 -1.11
C GLN A 124 1.93 4.26 -0.19
N VAL A 125 2.87 3.36 -0.47
CA VAL A 125 4.14 3.24 0.26
C VAL A 125 5.02 4.47 0.06
N GLU A 126 5.13 5.02 -1.15
CA GLU A 126 5.90 6.24 -1.40
C GLU A 126 5.31 7.47 -0.71
N ILE A 127 3.98 7.54 -0.58
CA ILE A 127 3.32 8.58 0.23
C ILE A 127 3.69 8.44 1.71
N LEU A 128 3.68 7.22 2.25
CA LEU A 128 4.11 6.94 3.62
C LEU A 128 5.58 7.31 3.84
N ASN A 129 6.47 6.96 2.90
CA ASN A 129 7.89 7.32 2.96
C ASN A 129 8.08 8.84 2.93
N SER A 130 7.30 9.55 2.12
CA SER A 130 7.29 11.02 2.10
C SER A 130 6.86 11.61 3.45
N ALA A 131 5.86 11.00 4.12
CA ALA A 131 5.46 11.39 5.46
C ALA A 131 6.59 11.14 6.48
N LYS A 132 7.30 10.02 6.38
CA LYS A 132 8.48 9.73 7.22
C LYS A 132 9.56 10.81 7.09
N LEU A 133 9.93 11.18 5.86
CA LEU A 133 10.92 12.22 5.61
C LEU A 133 10.47 13.58 6.16
N ARG A 134 9.19 13.94 5.98
CA ARG A 134 8.64 15.18 6.53
C ARG A 134 8.68 15.19 8.05
N PHE A 135 8.38 14.07 8.70
CA PHE A 135 8.44 13.93 10.16
C PHE A 135 9.87 14.12 10.69
N GLU A 136 10.86 13.49 10.06
CA GLU A 136 12.27 13.62 10.44
C GLU A 136 12.79 15.05 10.26
N SER A 137 12.43 15.71 9.15
CA SER A 137 12.77 17.09 8.88
C SER A 137 12.15 18.06 9.91
N SER A 138 10.84 17.96 10.16
CA SER A 138 10.15 18.77 11.18
C SER A 138 10.76 18.58 12.57
N LEU A 139 11.14 17.34 12.92
CA LEU A 139 11.76 17.03 14.20
C LEU A 139 13.14 17.70 14.34
N PHE A 140 13.91 17.73 13.25
CA PHE A 140 15.20 18.39 13.22
C PHE A 140 15.04 19.91 13.39
N GLU A 141 14.12 20.54 12.66
CA GLU A 141 13.81 21.98 12.79
C GLU A 141 13.44 22.35 14.23
N VAL A 142 12.55 21.58 14.87
CA VAL A 142 12.16 21.82 16.28
C VAL A 142 13.35 21.73 17.25
N ARG A 143 14.28 20.80 17.02
CA ARG A 143 15.47 20.65 17.87
C ARG A 143 16.50 21.75 17.69
N GLN A 144 16.52 22.44 16.56
CA GLN A 144 17.44 23.56 16.33
C GLN A 144 16.94 24.88 16.93
N ILE A 145 15.64 25.01 17.18
CA ILE A 145 15.03 26.22 17.76
C ILE A 145 15.03 26.19 19.29
N LEU A 146 15.09 24.99 19.91
CA LEU A 146 15.18 24.77 21.36
C LEU A 146 16.62 24.83 21.87
#